data_AF-A0AAW9PXY9-F1
#
_entry.id   AF-A0AAW9PXY9-F1
#
_cell.length_a   1.000
_cell.length_b   1.000
_cell.length_c   1.000
_cell.angle_alpha   90.00
_cell.angle_beta   90.00
_cell.angle_gamma   90.00
#
_symmetry.space_group_name_H-M   'P 1'
#
loop_
_entity.id
_entity.type
_entity.pdbx_description
1 polymer ?
#
loop_
_entity_poly.entity_id
_entity_poly.type
_entity_poly.pdbx_seq_one_letter_code
_entity_poly.pdbx_strand_id
1 'polypeptide(L)' 'MAGIRDVEGNPGDTWDDMSWIDMSEAEQELWGILGWDEDSWEEETDPPESDDLYWEDLSSSQRSAATKLGYTEDYWDEEE' A
#
# COMPACT_ATOMS: atom_id res chain seq x y z
N MET A 1 6.62 -14.73 -13.72
CA MET A 1 5.79 -13.51 -13.67
C MET A 1 5.90 -13.06 -12.24
N ALA A 2 6.57 -11.93 -11.98
CA ALA A 2 6.62 -11.39 -10.63
C ALA A 2 5.21 -10.87 -10.32
N GLY A 3 4.39 -11.73 -9.72
CA GLY A 3 3.05 -11.37 -9.26
C GLY A 3 3.18 -10.75 -7.89
N ILE A 4 2.26 -9.83 -7.57
CA ILE A 4 2.04 -9.37 -6.20
C ILE A 4 1.93 -10.59 -5.30
N ARG A 5 2.55 -10.53 -4.11
CA ARG A 5 2.41 -11.59 -3.11
C ARG A 5 0.93 -11.83 -2.79
N ASP A 6 0.60 -13.08 -2.48
CA ASP A 6 -0.75 -13.41 -2.04
C ASP A 6 -0.90 -12.93 -0.60
N VAL A 7 -1.69 -11.88 -0.41
CA VAL A 7 -1.96 -11.29 0.90
C VAL A 7 -3.24 -11.93 1.44
N GLU A 8 -3.08 -12.92 2.31
CA GLU A 8 -4.19 -13.61 2.97
C GLU A 8 -4.44 -13.00 4.35
N GLY A 9 -5.52 -12.22 4.51
CA GLY A 9 -5.92 -11.64 5.81
C GLY A 9 -5.90 -10.12 5.79
N ASN A 10 -5.47 -9.51 6.89
CA ASN A 10 -5.26 -8.06 6.92
C ASN A 10 -3.98 -7.74 6.10
N PRO A 11 -4.10 -6.95 5.03
CA PRO A 11 -2.93 -6.46 4.31
C PRO A 11 -1.98 -5.64 5.17
N GLY A 12 -2.45 -4.82 6.11
CA GLY A 12 -1.60 -4.02 7.02
C GLY A 12 -0.52 -4.87 7.69
N ASP A 13 -0.93 -5.96 8.36
CA ASP A 13 0.00 -6.93 9.00
C ASP A 13 1.07 -7.50 8.04
N THR A 14 0.75 -7.63 6.75
CA THR A 14 1.72 -8.16 5.77
C THR A 14 2.71 -7.12 5.34
N TRP A 15 2.25 -5.88 5.14
CA TRP A 15 3.05 -4.80 4.60
C TRP A 15 3.86 -4.09 5.69
N ASP A 16 3.33 -3.92 6.90
CA ASP A 16 4.02 -3.30 8.04
C ASP A 16 5.28 -4.07 8.47
N ASP A 17 5.29 -5.39 8.31
CA ASP A 17 6.45 -6.25 8.62
C ASP A 17 7.48 -6.30 7.45
N MET A 18 7.24 -5.58 6.35
CA MET A 18 8.11 -5.58 5.17
C MET A 18 8.91 -4.28 5.00
N SER A 19 10.16 -4.44 4.54
CA SER A 19 10.94 -3.32 4.00
C SER A 19 10.63 -3.09 2.52
N TRP A 20 10.78 -1.84 2.08
CA TRP A 20 10.61 -1.45 0.68
C TRP A 20 11.51 -2.27 -0.26
N ILE A 21 12.72 -2.61 0.18
CA ILE A 21 13.68 -3.35 -0.65
C ILE A 21 13.36 -4.85 -0.78
N ASP A 22 12.53 -5.39 0.12
CA ASP A 22 12.01 -6.76 0.07
C ASP A 22 10.75 -6.88 -0.82
N MET A 23 10.21 -5.75 -1.28
CA MET A 23 9.15 -5.73 -2.28
C MET A 23 9.68 -6.02 -3.68
N SER A 24 8.81 -6.58 -4.51
CA SER A 24 9.03 -6.67 -5.95
C SER A 24 8.78 -5.33 -6.63
N GLU A 25 9.38 -5.11 -7.81
CA GLU A 25 9.18 -3.90 -8.62
C GLU A 25 7.69 -3.60 -8.88
N ALA A 26 6.86 -4.64 -9.00
CA ALA A 26 5.42 -4.48 -9.18
C ALA A 26 4.72 -3.94 -7.92
N GLU A 27 5.13 -4.40 -6.73
CA GLU A 27 4.58 -3.93 -5.46
C GLU A 27 4.99 -2.48 -5.19
N GLN A 28 6.26 -2.16 -5.40
CA GLN A 28 6.77 -0.79 -5.31
C GLN A 28 6.05 0.16 -6.28
N GLU A 29 5.74 -0.28 -7.50
CA GLU A 29 4.96 0.53 -8.45
C GLU A 29 3.53 0.81 -7.95
N LEU A 30 2.88 -0.16 -7.31
CA LEU A 30 1.54 0.03 -6.74
C LEU A 30 1.55 0.98 -5.54
N TRP A 31 2.52 0.82 -4.64
CA TRP A 31 2.74 1.73 -3.53
C TRP A 31 3.09 3.15 -4.02
N GLY A 32 3.89 3.25 -5.09
CA GLY A 32 4.17 4.50 -5.79
C GLY A 32 2.93 5.20 -6.38
N ILE A 33 1.89 4.46 -6.77
CA ILE A 33 0.60 5.04 -7.19
C ILE A 33 -0.15 5.65 -6.00
N LEU A 34 0.00 5.05 -4.82
CA LEU A 34 -0.50 5.60 -3.56
C LEU A 34 0.32 6.83 -3.13
N GLY A 35 1.55 6.95 -3.60
CA GLY A 35 2.45 8.06 -3.30
C GLY A 35 3.59 7.65 -2.37
N TRP A 36 3.62 6.39 -1.96
CA TRP A 36 4.69 5.83 -1.16
C TRP A 36 5.94 5.63 -2.00
N ASP A 37 7.07 5.79 -1.36
CA ASP A 37 8.40 5.60 -1.91
C ASP A 37 9.31 5.00 -0.81
N GLU A 38 10.56 4.67 -1.16
CA GLU A 38 11.50 4.06 -0.21
C GLU A 38 11.71 4.93 1.03
N ASP A 39 11.83 6.25 0.86
CA ASP A 39 12.10 7.18 1.96
C ASP A 39 10.86 7.31 2.87
N SER A 40 9.65 7.40 2.30
CA SER A 40 8.41 7.47 3.10
C SER A 40 8.05 6.15 3.77
N TRP A 41 8.34 5.01 3.13
CA TRP A 41 8.11 3.68 3.67
C TRP A 41 8.99 3.34 4.87
N GLU A 42 10.28 3.71 4.79
CA GLU A 42 11.26 3.46 5.85
C GLU A 42 11.25 4.57 6.94
N GLU A 43 10.17 5.37 6.99
CA GLU A 43 9.98 6.50 7.92
C GLU A 43 11.11 7.56 7.85
N GLU A 44 11.82 7.66 6.72
CA GLU A 44 12.83 8.71 6.50
C GLU A 44 12.18 10.06 6.16
N THR A 45 11.00 10.04 5.53
CA THR A 45 10.17 11.21 5.23
C THR A 45 8.73 11.05 5.70
N ASP A 46 7.96 12.15 5.69
CA ASP A 46 6.53 12.09 5.98
C ASP A 46 5.80 11.14 5.01
N PRO A 47 4.78 10.41 5.49
CA PRO A 47 3.98 9.52 4.65
C PRO A 47 3.23 10.32 3.58
N PRO A 48 2.83 9.67 2.48
CA PRO A 48 2.07 10.34 1.43
C PRO A 48 0.68 10.73 1.92
N GLU A 49 0.07 11.70 1.24
CA GLU A 49 -1.31 12.13 1.55
C GLU A 49 -2.32 10.98 1.52
N SER A 50 -2.05 9.90 0.79
CA SER A 50 -2.95 8.73 0.74
C SER A 50 -3.10 8.02 2.08
N ASP A 51 -2.10 8.07 2.95
CA ASP A 51 -2.14 7.47 4.29
C ASP A 51 -3.23 8.11 5.17
N ASP A 52 -3.45 9.42 5.02
CA ASP A 52 -4.49 10.18 5.73
C ASP A 52 -5.87 10.12 5.05
N LEU A 53 -5.99 9.51 3.87
CA LEU A 53 -7.25 9.47 3.11
C LEU A 53 -8.04 8.19 3.37
N TYR A 54 -9.35 8.36 3.54
CA TYR A 54 -10.29 7.24 3.47
C TYR A 54 -10.32 6.65 2.06
N TRP A 55 -10.70 5.38 1.96
CA TRP A 55 -10.83 4.66 0.71
C TRP A 55 -11.72 5.38 -0.31
N GLU A 56 -12.78 6.05 0.17
CA GLU A 56 -13.68 6.82 -0.68
C GLU A 56 -13.03 8.08 -1.30
N ASP A 57 -12.07 8.67 -0.59
CA ASP A 57 -11.32 9.86 -1.02
C ASP A 57 -10.15 9.50 -1.96
N LEU A 58 -9.69 8.24 -1.94
CA LEU A 58 -8.69 7.76 -2.88
C LEU A 58 -9.18 7.85 -4.34
N SER A 59 -8.26 8.27 -5.22
CA SER A 59 -8.48 8.25 -6.66
C SER A 59 -8.73 6.83 -7.18
N SER A 60 -9.37 6.71 -8.34
CA SER A 60 -9.62 5.39 -8.96
C SER A 60 -8.34 4.58 -9.20
N SER A 61 -7.22 5.25 -9.44
CA SER A 61 -5.91 4.60 -9.60
C SER A 61 -5.37 4.07 -8.28
N GLN A 62 -5.46 4.86 -7.21
CA GLN A 62 -5.04 4.48 -5.86
C GLN A 62 -5.83 3.28 -5.34
N ARG A 63 -7.17 3.32 -5.43
CA ARG A 63 -8.00 2.16 -5.06
C ARG A 63 -7.67 0.92 -5.85
N SER A 64 -7.42 1.05 -7.15
CA SER A 64 -7.02 -0.08 -8.01
C SER A 64 -5.67 -0.65 -7.59
N ALA A 65 -4.74 0.20 -7.15
CA ALA A 65 -3.46 -0.23 -6.63
C ALA A 65 -3.60 -0.92 -5.27
N ALA A 66 -4.29 -0.30 -4.32
CA ALA A 66 -4.60 -0.87 -3.01
C ALA A 66 -5.31 -2.23 -3.14
N THR A 67 -6.30 -2.35 -4.05
CA THR A 67 -6.98 -3.62 -4.34
C THR A 67 -6.02 -4.72 -4.83
N LYS A 68 -5.02 -4.35 -5.64
CA LYS A 68 -4.00 -5.31 -6.10
C LYS A 68 -3.02 -5.69 -5.01
N LEU A 69 -2.78 -4.80 -4.04
CA LEU A 69 -2.00 -5.04 -2.83
C LEU A 69 -2.78 -5.84 -1.76
N GLY A 70 -4.04 -6.17 -2.02
CA GLY A 70 -4.88 -6.95 -1.10
C GLY A 70 -5.77 -6.11 -0.19
N TYR A 71 -5.67 -4.78 -0.25
CA TYR A 71 -6.56 -3.87 0.48
C TYR A 71 -7.97 -3.86 -0.11
N THR A 72 -8.93 -3.79 0.78
CA THR A 72 -10.33 -3.51 0.48
C THR A 72 -10.78 -2.30 1.26
N GLU A 73 -11.93 -1.71 0.92
CA GLU A 73 -12.52 -0.59 1.67
C GLU A 73 -12.56 -0.86 3.17
N ASP A 74 -13.07 -2.03 3.58
CA ASP A 74 -13.08 -2.42 5.00
C ASP A 74 -11.68 -2.40 5.63
N TYR A 75 -10.69 -3.11 5.07
CA TYR A 75 -9.33 -3.10 5.63
C TYR A 75 -8.63 -1.76 5.54
N TRP A 76 -8.90 -0.93 4.53
CA TRP A 76 -8.25 0.37 4.40
C TRP A 76 -8.78 1.37 5.43
N ASP A 77 -10.10 1.39 5.64
CA ASP A 77 -10.75 2.31 6.57
C ASP A 77 -10.80 1.79 8.02
N GLU A 78 -10.50 0.50 8.25
CA GLU A 78 -10.45 -0.13 9.59
C GLU A 78 -9.06 0.01 10.26
N GLU A 79 -8.05 0.53 9.56
CA GLU A 79 -6.72 0.81 10.11
C GLU A 79 -6.79 2.11 10.95
N GLU A 80 -7.26 1.99 12.21
CA GLU A 80 -7.12 3.00 13.30
C GLU A 80 -6.07 2.56 14.34
#